data_AF-A0A7Y2ABK0-F1
#
_entry.id   AF-A0A7Y2ABK0-F1
#
_cell.length_a   1.000
_cell.length_b   1.000
_cell.length_c   1.000
_cell.angle_alpha   90.00
_cell.angle_beta   90.00
_cell.angle_gamma   90.00
#
_symmetry.space_group_name_H-M   'P 1'
#
loop_
_entity.id
_entity.type
_entity.pdbx_description
1 polymer ?
#
loop_
_entity_poly.entity_id
_entity_poly.type
_entity_poly.pdbx_seq_one_letter_code
_entity_poly.pdbx_strand_id
1 'polypeptide(L)'
;LGTAILFSRTYSFLTGGNYLLHILLFYLVFIDEKRSGSGLRSQLSNMLSNFGIWACRLQVIIVYLFTGMYKLAGESWRSGEAVHIITHVDEFTLPWFEHSIADLHWLMVIANYSALIYFFSFPILVWSKRWKLYLLAFGAMFHLTLGLVIGVVDFSLIMIASYAAFLDDESIDKIKSILPGKKRSLAHH
;
A
#
# COMPACT_ATOMS: atom_id res chain seq x y z
N LEU A 1 0.93 -37.98 -0.01
CA LEU A 1 -0.20 -37.09 0.38
C LEU A 1 0.23 -35.95 1.30
N GLY A 2 0.93 -36.24 2.41
CA GLY A 2 1.37 -35.21 3.38
C GLY A 2 2.28 -34.12 2.80
N THR A 3 3.22 -34.47 1.92
CA THR A 3 4.10 -33.52 1.24
C THR A 3 3.37 -32.62 0.24
N ALA A 4 2.35 -33.14 -0.45
CA ALA A 4 1.53 -32.36 -1.38
C ALA A 4 0.61 -31.37 -0.64
N ILE A 5 0.05 -31.77 0.51
CA ILE A 5 -0.74 -30.89 1.39
C ILE A 5 0.16 -29.85 2.06
N LEU A 6 1.36 -30.23 2.48
CA LEU A 6 2.36 -29.26 2.95
C LEU A 6 2.73 -28.30 1.83
N PHE A 7 3.02 -28.77 0.62
CA PHE A 7 3.40 -27.92 -0.50
C PHE A 7 2.27 -26.96 -0.89
N SER A 8 1.02 -27.43 -0.97
CA SER A 8 -0.15 -26.59 -1.26
C SER A 8 -0.40 -25.56 -0.16
N ARG A 9 -0.22 -25.93 1.12
CA ARG A 9 -0.34 -24.98 2.25
C ARG A 9 0.85 -24.02 2.33
N THR A 10 2.06 -24.45 1.99
CA THR A 10 3.27 -23.62 1.98
C THR A 10 3.23 -22.60 0.85
N TYR A 11 2.62 -22.96 -0.29
CA TYR A 11 2.37 -22.04 -1.40
C TYR A 11 1.51 -20.84 -0.96
N SER A 12 0.52 -21.05 -0.10
CA SER A 12 -0.27 -19.96 0.49
C SER A 12 0.54 -19.03 1.40
N PHE A 13 1.70 -19.47 1.92
CA PHE A 13 2.62 -18.64 2.70
C PHE A 13 3.72 -17.98 1.85
N LEU A 14 3.86 -18.30 0.56
CA LEU A 14 4.94 -17.79 -0.31
C LEU A 14 4.47 -16.68 -1.25
N THR A 15 3.44 -15.93 -0.84
CA THR A 15 2.91 -14.81 -1.61
C THR A 15 3.77 -13.55 -1.43
N GLY A 16 3.74 -12.65 -2.40
CA GLY A 16 4.42 -11.35 -2.31
C GLY A 16 3.96 -10.52 -1.10
N GLY A 17 2.69 -10.66 -0.70
CA GLY A 17 2.16 -10.09 0.53
C GLY A 17 2.89 -10.61 1.76
N ASN A 18 3.00 -11.93 1.92
CA ASN A 18 3.65 -12.50 3.08
C ASN A 18 5.13 -12.08 3.21
N TYR A 19 5.88 -12.02 2.11
CA TYR A 19 7.26 -11.49 2.13
C TYR A 19 7.31 -10.04 2.60
N LEU A 20 6.42 -9.19 2.08
CA LEU A 20 6.35 -7.79 2.50
C LEU A 20 6.00 -7.67 3.99
N LEU A 21 5.05 -8.47 4.48
CA LEU A 21 4.68 -8.49 5.90
C LEU A 21 5.88 -8.80 6.78
N HIS A 22 6.63 -9.86 6.47
CA HIS A 22 7.80 -10.26 7.26
C HIS A 22 8.88 -9.16 7.30
N ILE A 23 9.12 -8.51 6.16
CA ILE A 23 10.06 -7.38 6.07
C ILE A 23 9.59 -6.21 6.94
N LEU A 24 8.30 -5.84 6.86
CA LEU A 24 7.75 -4.75 7.65
C LEU A 24 7.77 -5.08 9.15
N LEU A 25 7.34 -6.29 9.55
CA LEU A 25 7.38 -6.74 10.94
C LEU A 25 8.81 -6.70 11.50
N PHE A 26 9.81 -7.09 10.70
CA PHE A 26 11.21 -6.97 11.09
C PHE A 26 11.60 -5.51 11.37
N TYR A 27 11.15 -4.55 10.54
CA TYR A 27 11.40 -3.13 10.80
C TYR A 27 10.68 -2.60 12.03
N LEU A 28 9.48 -3.12 12.35
CA LEU A 28 8.74 -2.73 13.55
C LEU A 28 9.48 -3.08 14.85
N VAL A 29 10.36 -4.09 14.84
CA VAL A 29 11.21 -4.43 16.00
C VAL A 29 12.05 -3.24 16.47
N PHE A 30 12.42 -2.33 15.56
CA PHE A 30 13.22 -1.15 15.89
C PHE A 30 12.38 0.04 16.37
N ILE A 31 11.06 -0.01 16.22
CA ILE A 31 10.15 1.07 16.62
C ILE A 31 9.77 0.88 18.09
N ASP A 32 10.25 1.79 18.93
CA ASP A 32 9.93 1.86 20.36
C ASP A 32 9.17 3.17 20.66
N GLU A 33 8.54 3.25 21.83
CA GLU A 33 7.92 4.47 22.30
C GLU A 33 8.96 5.58 22.49
N LYS A 34 8.62 6.80 22.07
CA LYS A 34 9.55 7.93 22.06
C LYS A 34 9.99 8.25 23.49
N ARG A 35 11.26 7.99 23.82
CA ARG A 35 11.77 8.19 25.18
C ARG A 35 12.19 9.64 25.38
N SER A 36 11.58 10.33 26.33
CA SER A 36 11.94 11.69 26.74
C SER A 36 13.07 11.64 27.78
N GLY A 37 14.30 11.85 27.33
CA GLY A 37 15.49 11.90 28.18
C GLY A 37 16.74 12.23 27.36
N SER A 38 17.74 12.86 27.97
CA SER A 38 19.00 13.26 27.30
C SER A 38 20.09 12.18 27.34
N GLY A 39 19.83 11.01 27.93
CA GLY A 39 20.80 9.92 28.04
C GLY A 39 21.10 9.22 26.71
N LEU A 40 22.29 8.61 26.60
CA LEU A 40 22.71 7.85 25.41
C LEU A 40 21.66 6.79 25.00
N ARG A 41 21.06 6.10 25.98
CA ARG A 41 20.04 5.07 25.75
C ARG A 41 18.77 5.61 25.11
N SER A 42 18.29 6.79 25.51
CA SER A 42 17.09 7.40 24.91
C SER A 42 17.38 7.95 23.52
N GLN A 43 18.57 8.52 23.30
CA GLN A 43 19.00 8.94 21.96
C GLN A 43 19.08 7.76 20.99
N LEU A 44 19.74 6.66 21.38
CA LEU A 44 19.83 5.45 20.55
C LEU A 44 18.45 4.87 20.24
N SER A 45 17.60 4.69 21.25
CA SER A 45 16.23 4.20 21.06
C SER A 45 15.42 5.06 20.07
N ASN A 46 15.52 6.39 20.17
CA ASN A 46 14.86 7.30 19.24
C ASN A 46 15.45 7.22 17.81
N MET A 47 16.78 7.07 17.68
CA MET A 47 17.43 6.88 16.38
C MET A 47 16.99 5.57 15.69
N LEU A 48 16.97 4.46 16.43
CA LEU A 48 16.50 3.16 15.93
C LEU A 48 15.02 3.22 15.53
N SER A 49 14.18 3.90 16.32
CA SER A 49 12.76 4.06 16.00
C SER A 49 12.55 4.86 14.72
N ASN A 50 13.30 5.95 14.55
CA ASN A 50 13.28 6.73 13.31
C ASN A 50 13.76 5.89 12.11
N PHE A 51 14.81 5.09 12.30
CA PHE A 51 15.30 4.17 11.28
C PHE A 51 14.23 3.16 10.85
N GLY A 52 13.54 2.51 11.80
CA GLY A 52 12.47 1.56 11.51
C GLY A 52 11.34 2.16 10.68
N ILE A 53 10.90 3.39 11.03
CA ILE A 53 9.87 4.11 10.26
C ILE A 53 10.37 4.44 8.85
N TRP A 54 11.61 4.93 8.72
CA TRP A 54 12.19 5.23 7.41
C TRP A 54 12.39 3.98 6.54
N ALA A 55 12.79 2.86 7.12
CA ALA A 55 12.90 1.58 6.44
C ALA A 55 11.54 1.12 5.89
N CYS A 56 10.47 1.23 6.68
CA CYS A 56 9.11 0.94 6.21
C CYS A 56 8.72 1.82 5.00
N ARG A 57 8.96 3.13 5.08
CA ARG A 57 8.66 4.07 3.99
C ARG A 57 9.45 3.73 2.72
N LEU A 58 10.74 3.46 2.86
CA LEU A 58 11.60 3.13 1.74
C LEU A 58 11.19 1.81 1.08
N GLN A 59 10.81 0.81 1.87
CA GLN A 59 10.33 -0.48 1.36
C GLN A 59 9.09 -0.31 0.48
N VAL A 60 8.12 0.50 0.91
CA VAL A 60 6.92 0.81 0.12
C VAL A 60 7.29 1.54 -1.18
N ILE A 61 8.23 2.47 -1.12
CA ILE A 61 8.71 3.20 -2.31
C ILE A 61 9.38 2.25 -3.32
N ILE A 62 10.23 1.34 -2.84
CA ILE A 62 10.88 0.32 -3.67
C ILE A 62 9.82 -0.53 -4.34
N VAL A 63 8.83 -1.03 -3.60
CA VAL A 63 7.73 -1.83 -4.15
C VAL A 63 7.04 -1.09 -5.30
N TYR A 64 6.69 0.19 -5.12
CA TYR A 64 6.04 0.96 -6.19
C TYR A 64 6.94 1.22 -7.39
N LEU A 65 8.19 1.62 -7.17
CA LEU A 65 9.12 1.88 -8.26
C LEU A 65 9.36 0.64 -9.12
N PHE A 66 9.65 -0.51 -8.49
CA PHE A 66 9.88 -1.75 -9.22
C PHE A 66 8.61 -2.26 -9.90
N THR A 67 7.45 -2.13 -9.26
CA THR A 67 6.15 -2.46 -9.89
C THR A 67 5.91 -1.59 -11.12
N GLY A 68 6.13 -0.27 -10.99
CA GLY A 68 5.98 0.68 -12.09
C GLY A 68 6.94 0.39 -13.24
N MET A 69 8.23 0.16 -12.96
CA MET A 69 9.23 -0.18 -13.96
C MET A 69 8.91 -1.48 -14.69
N TYR A 70 8.55 -2.53 -13.96
CA TYR A 70 8.19 -3.83 -14.55
C TYR A 70 6.97 -3.71 -15.46
N LYS A 71 5.94 -2.98 -15.00
CA LYS A 71 4.74 -2.73 -15.82
C LYS A 71 5.07 -1.88 -17.05
N LEU A 72 5.83 -0.79 -16.89
CA LEU A 72 6.20 0.09 -18.00
C LEU A 72 7.03 -0.64 -19.08
N ALA A 73 7.82 -1.65 -18.71
CA ALA A 73 8.55 -2.47 -19.66
C ALA A 73 7.63 -3.35 -20.54
N GLY A 74 6.46 -3.76 -20.02
CA GLY A 74 5.50 -4.59 -20.74
C GLY A 74 4.76 -3.83 -21.85
N GLU A 75 4.63 -4.45 -23.02
CA GLU A 75 3.91 -3.85 -24.17
C GLU A 75 2.43 -3.60 -23.90
N SER A 76 1.76 -4.53 -23.21
CA SER A 76 0.33 -4.39 -22.86
C SER A 76 0.06 -3.18 -21.95
N TRP A 77 0.99 -2.84 -21.05
CA TRP A 77 0.85 -1.67 -20.18
C TRP A 77 1.09 -0.37 -20.93
N ARG A 78 2.05 -0.35 -21.87
CA ARG A 78 2.33 0.82 -22.72
C ARG A 78 1.19 1.12 -23.70
N SER A 79 0.59 0.09 -24.28
CA SER A 79 -0.56 0.20 -25.19
C SER A 79 -1.87 0.53 -24.48
N GLY A 80 -1.96 0.38 -23.16
CA GLY A 80 -3.18 0.66 -22.40
C GLY A 80 -4.10 -0.55 -22.21
N GLU A 81 -3.73 -1.70 -22.76
CA GLU A 81 -4.58 -2.90 -22.80
C GLU A 81 -4.40 -3.81 -21.58
N ALA A 82 -3.34 -3.67 -20.79
CA ALA A 82 -3.02 -4.61 -19.72
C ALA A 82 -4.15 -4.79 -18.70
N VAL A 83 -4.75 -3.70 -18.23
CA VAL A 83 -5.87 -3.80 -17.27
C VAL A 83 -7.06 -4.50 -17.90
N HIS A 84 -7.41 -4.16 -19.14
CA HIS A 84 -8.48 -4.83 -19.86
C HIS A 84 -8.22 -6.34 -20.00
N ILE A 85 -7.00 -6.73 -20.37
CA ILE A 85 -6.62 -8.14 -20.49
C ILE A 85 -6.78 -8.84 -19.14
N ILE A 86 -6.22 -8.27 -18.07
CA ILE A 86 -6.23 -8.89 -16.74
C ILE A 86 -7.67 -9.08 -16.22
N THR A 87 -8.57 -8.13 -16.47
CA THR A 87 -9.96 -8.20 -16.01
C THR A 87 -10.85 -9.14 -16.82
N HIS A 88 -10.33 -9.72 -17.91
CA HIS A 88 -11.02 -10.72 -18.74
C HIS A 88 -10.37 -12.10 -18.63
N VAL A 89 -9.45 -12.29 -17.68
CA VAL A 89 -8.98 -13.63 -17.33
C VAL A 89 -9.79 -14.12 -16.14
N ASP A 90 -10.60 -15.16 -16.37
CA ASP A 90 -11.49 -15.78 -15.38
C ASP A 90 -10.77 -16.19 -14.09
N GLU A 91 -9.51 -16.60 -14.20
CA GLU A 91 -8.68 -17.02 -13.07
C GLU A 91 -8.34 -15.88 -12.11
N PHE A 92 -8.34 -14.64 -12.60
CA PHE A 92 -7.97 -13.47 -11.81
C PHE A 92 -9.15 -12.57 -11.48
N THR A 93 -10.31 -12.69 -12.13
CA THR A 93 -11.40 -11.72 -11.97
C THR A 93 -12.58 -12.33 -11.23
N LEU A 94 -13.11 -11.63 -10.21
CA LEU A 94 -14.34 -12.09 -9.58
C LEU A 94 -15.53 -12.03 -10.56
N PRO A 95 -16.42 -13.06 -10.59
CA PRO A 95 -17.45 -13.20 -11.62
C PRO A 95 -18.42 -12.01 -11.76
N TRP A 96 -18.62 -11.23 -10.69
CA TRP A 96 -19.52 -10.08 -10.68
C TRP A 96 -18.90 -8.82 -11.32
N PHE A 97 -17.57 -8.74 -11.47
CA PHE A 97 -16.90 -7.57 -12.05
C PHE A 97 -16.92 -7.58 -13.58
N GLU A 98 -16.76 -8.78 -14.16
CA GLU A 98 -16.74 -9.03 -15.60
C GLU A 98 -18.03 -8.52 -16.28
N HIS A 99 -19.19 -8.88 -15.72
CA HIS A 99 -20.51 -8.60 -16.31
C HIS A 99 -21.00 -7.14 -16.13
N SER A 100 -20.18 -6.22 -15.63
CA SER A 100 -20.63 -4.86 -15.28
C SER A 100 -19.70 -3.76 -15.76
N ILE A 101 -18.42 -3.83 -15.40
CA ILE A 101 -17.48 -2.72 -15.56
C ILE A 101 -16.39 -3.06 -16.59
N ALA A 102 -16.01 -4.34 -16.71
CA ALA A 102 -14.94 -4.79 -17.61
C ALA A 102 -15.19 -4.43 -19.09
N ASP A 103 -16.46 -4.39 -19.52
CA ASP A 103 -16.85 -4.05 -20.90
C ASP A 103 -16.62 -2.57 -21.29
N LEU A 104 -16.40 -1.69 -20.31
CA LEU A 104 -16.14 -0.27 -20.56
C LEU A 104 -14.65 -0.06 -20.91
N HIS A 105 -14.29 -0.33 -22.18
CA HIS A 105 -12.91 -0.26 -22.66
C HIS A 105 -12.19 1.07 -22.30
N TRP A 106 -12.86 2.21 -22.47
CA TRP A 106 -12.29 3.52 -22.13
C TRP A 106 -11.91 3.65 -20.64
N LEU A 107 -12.70 3.04 -19.74
CA LEU A 107 -12.43 3.05 -18.31
C LEU A 107 -11.22 2.19 -17.97
N MET A 108 -11.05 1.05 -18.65
CA MET A 108 -9.87 0.19 -18.48
C MET A 108 -8.58 0.88 -18.89
N VAL A 109 -8.61 1.62 -20.01
CA VAL A 109 -7.47 2.43 -20.47
C VAL A 109 -7.13 3.52 -19.45
N ILE A 110 -8.13 4.22 -18.91
CA ILE A 110 -7.91 5.22 -17.84
C ILE A 110 -7.31 4.55 -16.60
N ALA A 111 -7.84 3.41 -16.17
CA ALA A 111 -7.33 2.68 -15.01
C ALA A 111 -5.87 2.24 -15.22
N ASN A 112 -5.53 1.76 -16.42
CA ASN A 112 -4.18 1.37 -16.79
C ASN A 112 -3.17 2.51 -16.61
N TYR A 113 -3.42 3.65 -17.27
CA TYR A 113 -2.51 4.79 -17.19
C TYR A 113 -2.53 5.45 -15.81
N SER A 114 -3.67 5.46 -15.12
CA SER A 114 -3.75 5.94 -13.73
C SER A 114 -2.86 5.13 -12.80
N ALA A 115 -2.81 3.80 -12.96
CA ALA A 115 -1.91 2.94 -12.19
C ALA A 115 -0.44 3.26 -12.48
N LEU A 116 -0.05 3.40 -13.75
CA LEU A 116 1.31 3.78 -14.13
C LEU A 116 1.72 5.14 -13.55
N ILE A 117 0.88 6.16 -13.72
CA ILE A 117 1.12 7.50 -13.16
C ILE A 117 1.26 7.41 -11.63
N TYR A 118 0.40 6.63 -10.96
CA TYR A 118 0.46 6.46 -9.52
C TYR A 118 1.79 5.86 -9.04
N PHE A 119 2.30 4.82 -9.70
CA PHE A 119 3.55 4.15 -9.30
C PHE A 119 4.77 5.06 -9.33
N PHE A 120 4.82 6.02 -10.26
CA PHE A 120 5.92 6.97 -10.35
C PHE A 120 5.67 8.26 -9.58
N SER A 121 4.41 8.69 -9.44
CA SER A 121 4.06 9.88 -8.67
C SER A 121 4.15 9.67 -7.16
N PHE A 122 3.79 8.48 -6.65
CA PHE A 122 3.82 8.20 -5.22
C PHE A 122 5.21 8.39 -4.59
N PRO A 123 6.31 7.79 -5.10
CA PRO A 123 7.66 7.97 -4.56
C PRO A 123 8.12 9.42 -4.44
N ILE A 124 7.64 10.29 -5.33
CA ILE A 124 8.06 11.69 -5.45
C ILE A 124 7.17 12.58 -4.59
N LEU A 125 5.85 12.41 -4.68
CA LEU A 125 4.87 13.35 -4.14
C LEU A 125 4.39 13.00 -2.73
N VAL A 126 4.61 11.77 -2.23
CA VAL A 126 4.17 11.35 -0.89
C VAL A 126 4.79 12.19 0.24
N TRP A 127 5.94 12.81 -0.03
CA TRP A 127 6.62 13.70 0.92
C TRP A 127 5.98 15.09 1.02
N SER A 128 5.15 15.47 0.05
CA SER A 128 4.48 16.77 0.05
C SER A 128 3.30 16.76 1.02
N LYS A 129 3.28 17.68 1.98
CA LYS A 129 2.15 17.86 2.93
C LYS A 129 0.79 18.06 2.23
N ARG A 130 0.79 18.60 1.00
CA ARG A 130 -0.42 18.85 0.22
C ARG A 130 -0.95 17.58 -0.44
N TRP A 131 -0.07 16.77 -1.03
CA TRP A 131 -0.46 15.64 -1.87
C TRP A 131 -0.47 14.30 -1.13
N LYS A 132 0.26 14.19 -0.01
CA LYS A 132 0.39 12.97 0.80
C LYS A 132 -0.95 12.29 1.06
N LEU A 133 -1.91 12.98 1.68
CA LEU A 133 -3.19 12.37 2.04
C LEU A 133 -4.00 11.89 0.82
N TYR A 134 -3.97 12.64 -0.27
CA TYR A 134 -4.64 12.24 -1.52
C TYR A 134 -3.99 10.98 -2.12
N LEU A 135 -2.67 10.87 -2.09
CA LEU A 135 -1.94 9.71 -2.61
C LEU A 135 -2.13 8.47 -1.74
N LEU A 136 -2.20 8.62 -0.43
CA LEU A 136 -2.49 7.50 0.49
C LEU A 136 -3.94 7.05 0.34
N ALA A 137 -4.91 7.97 0.20
CA ALA A 137 -6.31 7.64 -0.01
C ALA A 137 -6.55 6.96 -1.37
N PHE A 138 -6.01 7.53 -2.45
CA PHE A 138 -6.07 6.91 -3.77
C PHE A 138 -5.41 5.53 -3.77
N GLY A 139 -4.23 5.43 -3.14
CA GLY A 139 -3.53 4.16 -2.99
C GLY A 139 -4.34 3.11 -2.23
N ALA A 140 -5.04 3.51 -1.18
CA ALA A 140 -5.85 2.59 -0.40
C ALA A 140 -7.04 2.08 -1.22
N MET A 141 -7.73 2.98 -1.92
CA MET A 141 -8.78 2.61 -2.87
C MET A 141 -8.24 1.69 -3.98
N PHE A 142 -7.07 2.00 -4.54
CA PHE A 142 -6.42 1.21 -5.58
C PHE A 142 -6.15 -0.22 -5.09
N HIS A 143 -5.53 -0.39 -3.93
CA HIS A 143 -5.26 -1.73 -3.37
C HIS A 143 -6.53 -2.47 -2.96
N LEU A 144 -7.55 -1.79 -2.45
CA LEU A 144 -8.86 -2.40 -2.20
C LEU A 144 -9.46 -2.94 -3.50
N THR A 145 -9.43 -2.16 -4.58
CA THR A 145 -9.89 -2.61 -5.90
C THR A 145 -9.06 -3.81 -6.39
N LEU A 146 -7.73 -3.79 -6.27
CA LEU A 146 -6.91 -4.95 -6.66
C LEU A 146 -7.23 -6.20 -5.82
N GLY A 147 -7.44 -6.05 -4.52
CA GLY A 147 -7.78 -7.17 -3.64
C GLY A 147 -9.15 -7.76 -3.97
N LEU A 148 -10.14 -6.91 -4.28
CA LEU A 148 -11.49 -7.34 -4.61
C LEU A 148 -11.62 -7.85 -6.05
N VAL A 149 -10.96 -7.21 -7.01
CA VAL A 149 -11.12 -7.55 -8.43
C VAL A 149 -10.17 -8.68 -8.82
N ILE A 150 -8.89 -8.55 -8.45
CA ILE A 150 -7.80 -9.45 -8.90
C ILE A 150 -7.53 -10.58 -7.89
N GLY A 151 -8.08 -10.49 -6.68
CA GLY A 151 -7.90 -11.51 -5.63
C GLY A 151 -6.57 -11.42 -4.86
N VAL A 152 -5.79 -10.36 -5.05
CA VAL A 152 -4.47 -10.15 -4.41
C VAL A 152 -4.63 -9.53 -3.00
N VAL A 153 -5.51 -10.14 -2.19
CA VAL A 153 -6.04 -9.56 -0.94
C VAL A 153 -4.96 -9.32 0.11
N ASP A 154 -4.08 -10.29 0.31
CA ASP A 154 -3.04 -10.26 1.34
C ASP A 154 -2.07 -9.08 1.12
N PHE A 155 -1.49 -9.00 -0.08
CA PHE A 155 -0.60 -7.91 -0.45
C PHE A 155 -1.31 -6.55 -0.40
N SER A 156 -2.56 -6.48 -0.88
CA SER A 156 -3.36 -5.25 -0.82
C SER A 156 -3.55 -4.75 0.61
N LEU A 157 -3.93 -5.62 1.55
CA LEU A 157 -4.14 -5.25 2.95
C LEU A 157 -2.83 -4.80 3.61
N ILE A 158 -1.73 -5.47 3.31
CA ILE A 158 -0.41 -5.12 3.87
C ILE A 158 0.07 -3.79 3.32
N MET A 159 -0.12 -3.52 2.03
CA MET A 159 0.20 -2.23 1.42
C MET A 159 -0.63 -1.10 2.04
N ILE A 160 -1.93 -1.31 2.28
CA ILE A 160 -2.78 -0.33 2.96
C ILE A 160 -2.28 -0.08 4.40
N ALA A 161 -1.98 -1.15 5.16
CA ALA A 161 -1.46 -1.03 6.51
C ALA A 161 -0.12 -0.27 6.55
N SER A 162 0.75 -0.49 5.56
CA SER A 162 2.05 0.17 5.47
C SER A 162 1.98 1.69 5.32
N TYR A 163 0.85 2.23 4.83
CA TYR A 163 0.64 3.67 4.74
C TYR A 163 0.64 4.38 6.09
N ALA A 164 0.37 3.67 7.19
CA ALA A 164 0.50 4.21 8.53
C ALA A 164 1.90 4.81 8.78
N ALA A 165 2.95 4.24 8.17
CA ALA A 165 4.31 4.76 8.28
C ALA A 165 4.47 6.18 7.72
N PHE A 166 3.61 6.63 6.79
CA PHE A 166 3.70 7.95 6.15
C PHE A 166 2.88 9.03 6.86
N LEU A 167 1.98 8.64 7.77
CA LEU A 167 1.15 9.56 8.53
C LEU A 167 1.99 10.27 9.60
N ASP A 168 1.82 11.59 9.68
CA ASP A 168 2.32 12.44 10.76
C ASP A 168 1.15 12.95 11.61
N ASP A 169 1.45 13.53 12.77
CA ASP A 169 0.41 14.04 13.69
C ASP A 169 -0.55 15.01 12.98
N GLU A 170 -0.03 15.87 12.11
CA GLU A 170 -0.83 16.81 11.30
C GLU A 170 -1.81 16.08 10.37
N SER A 171 -1.36 15.00 9.71
CA SER A 171 -2.20 14.15 8.85
C SER A 171 -3.28 13.45 9.66
N ILE A 172 -2.93 12.93 10.84
CA ILE A 172 -3.86 12.26 11.75
C ILE A 172 -4.94 13.23 12.22
N ASP A 173 -4.58 14.45 12.58
CA ASP A 173 -5.52 15.47 13.03
C ASP A 173 -6.47 15.92 11.91
N LYS A 174 -5.96 16.07 10.68
CA LYS A 174 -6.80 16.30 9.50
C LYS A 174 -7.80 15.18 9.29
N ILE A 175 -7.38 13.91 9.34
CA ILE A 175 -8.29 12.76 9.21
C ILE A 175 -9.35 12.76 10.31
N LYS A 176 -8.97 13.00 11.57
CA LYS A 176 -9.90 13.09 12.71
C LYS A 176 -10.93 14.21 12.53
N SER A 177 -10.55 15.33 11.94
CA SER A 177 -11.47 16.44 11.68
C SER A 177 -12.51 16.14 10.61
N ILE A 178 -12.22 15.22 9.69
CA ILE A 178 -13.12 14.78 8.61
C ILE A 178 -14.08 13.69 9.10
N LEU A 179 -13.64 12.84 10.04
CA LEU A 179 -14.48 11.79 10.62
C LEU A 179 -15.59 12.40 11.49
N PRO A 180 -16.88 12.16 11.19
CA PRO A 180 -17.97 12.66 12.01
C PRO A 180 -18.00 11.88 13.34
N GLY A 181 -17.26 12.36 14.35
CA GLY A 181 -17.28 11.70 15.66
C GLY A 181 -16.16 11.98 16.66
N LYS A 182 -15.54 13.17 16.72
CA LYS A 182 -15.03 13.73 18.00
C LYS A 182 -14.68 15.22 17.93
N LYS A 183 -15.68 16.09 17.75
CA LYS A 183 -15.61 17.41 18.39
C LYS A 183 -15.79 17.18 19.89
N ARG A 184 -14.70 17.06 20.67
CA ARG A 184 -14.79 17.17 22.13
C ARG A 184 -13.49 17.65 22.78
N SER A 185 -13.57 18.89 23.26
CA SER A 185 -12.93 19.43 24.46
C SER A 185 -11.44 19.81 24.40
N LEU A 186 -11.13 20.96 23.79
CA LEU A 186 -9.99 21.80 24.19
C LEU A 186 -10.42 23.27 24.30
N ALA A 187 -11.50 23.50 25.05
CA ALA A 187 -11.83 24.81 25.59
C ALA A 187 -12.21 24.61 27.06
N HIS A 188 -11.48 25.27 27.96
CA HIS A 188 -11.59 25.28 29.43
C HIS A 188 -10.99 24.08 30.17
N HIS A 189 -9.73 24.20 30.59
CA HIS A 189 -9.36 24.60 31.96
C HIS A 189 -7.88 24.97 32.04
#